data_AF-A0A7V0QJ48-F1
#
_entry.id   AF-A0A7V0QJ48-F1
#
_cell.length_a   1.000
_cell.length_b   1.000
_cell.length_c   1.000
_cell.angle_alpha   90.00
_cell.angle_beta   90.00
_cell.angle_gamma   90.00
#
_symmetry.space_group_name_H-M   'P 1'
#
loop_
_entity.id
_entity.type
_entity.pdbx_description
1 polymer ?
#
loop_
_entity_poly.entity_id
_entity_poly.type
_entity_poly.pdbx_seq_one_letter_code
_entity_poly.pdbx_strand_id
1 'polypeptide(L)'
;MKNLIQRALVAKRESKYIDFKSRLDFSEPHSWCEIVKDIIAMANSGGGVLVIGLDNKGNPTGFDPAPVLDLDEAVVTDCIEKYTGIQFDAFTISEQTKKGYRLAVIFVEGVSIPIVFIKPGTYAVSDRKQKTAFSAGTVYFRHGAKSEPGNTNDLRKAIERQLETIRKSWLQGGSESPSWKPNLHIPIGG
;
A
#
# COMPACT_ATOMS: atom_id res chain seq x y z
N MET A 1 11.75 8.13 2.35
CA MET A 1 12.12 7.27 1.22
C MET A 1 13.40 6.44 1.49
N LYS A 2 14.63 7.00 1.39
CA LYS A 2 15.89 6.23 1.49
C LYS A 2 16.05 5.37 2.75
N ASN A 3 15.63 5.87 3.92
CA ASN A 3 15.80 5.16 5.18
C ASN A 3 15.00 3.84 5.25
N LEU A 4 13.80 3.78 4.68
CA LEU A 4 12.96 2.58 4.76
C LEU A 4 13.48 1.46 3.84
N ILE A 5 13.90 1.81 2.62
CA ILE A 5 14.51 0.86 1.68
C ILE A 5 15.78 0.26 2.27
N GLN A 6 16.68 1.09 2.82
CA GLN A 6 17.89 0.61 3.50
C GLN A 6 17.56 -0.33 4.67
N ARG A 7 16.55 0.01 5.48
CA ARG A 7 16.07 -0.88 6.56
C ARG A 7 15.54 -2.21 6.01
N ALA A 8 14.83 -2.21 4.89
CA ALA A 8 14.37 -3.43 4.22
C ALA A 8 15.55 -4.31 3.78
N LEU A 9 16.59 -3.70 3.20
CA LEU A 9 17.77 -4.42 2.72
C LEU A 9 18.58 -5.06 3.85
N VAL A 10 18.55 -4.54 5.08
CA VAL A 10 19.23 -5.16 6.23
C VAL A 10 18.31 -6.03 7.10
N ALA A 11 16.99 -5.96 6.90
CA ALA A 11 16.03 -6.72 7.69
C ALA A 11 16.18 -8.25 7.45
N LYS A 12 15.94 -9.01 8.53
CA LYS A 12 16.00 -10.48 8.57
C LYS A 12 14.62 -11.13 8.68
N ARG A 13 13.56 -10.32 8.68
CA ARG A 13 12.16 -10.73 8.76
C ARG A 13 11.27 -9.62 8.25
N GLU A 14 10.08 -10.01 7.83
CA GLU A 14 9.02 -9.09 7.45
C GLU A 14 8.50 -8.29 8.65
N SER A 15 7.82 -7.19 8.35
CA SER A 15 7.19 -6.34 9.35
C SER A 15 5.96 -5.64 8.76
N LYS A 16 5.31 -4.81 9.58
CA LYS A 16 4.21 -3.96 9.11
C LYS A 16 4.57 -3.14 7.86
N TYR A 17 5.81 -2.69 7.76
CA TYR A 17 6.27 -1.77 6.71
C TYR A 17 7.20 -2.44 5.69
N ILE A 18 7.52 -3.72 5.86
CA ILE A 18 8.47 -4.46 5.00
C ILE A 18 7.84 -5.79 4.65
N ASP A 19 7.68 -6.05 3.35
CA ASP A 19 7.15 -7.30 2.81
C ASP A 19 8.18 -7.94 1.89
N PHE A 20 8.44 -9.23 2.06
CA PHE A 20 9.40 -9.96 1.25
C PHE A 20 8.66 -10.91 0.33
N LYS A 21 8.98 -10.84 -0.96
CA LYS A 21 8.47 -11.77 -1.96
C LYS A 21 9.64 -12.48 -2.62
N SER A 22 9.61 -13.80 -2.61
CA SER A 22 10.69 -14.62 -3.20
C SER A 22 10.75 -14.48 -4.72
N ARG A 23 9.58 -14.30 -5.35
CA ARG A 23 9.37 -14.13 -6.78
C ARG A 23 8.09 -13.32 -7.01
N LEU A 24 7.97 -12.73 -8.19
CA LEU A 24 6.75 -12.09 -8.65
C LEU A 24 6.65 -12.25 -10.17
N ASP A 25 5.61 -12.94 -10.62
CA ASP A 25 5.41 -13.26 -12.03
C ASP A 25 4.06 -12.70 -12.51
N PHE A 26 4.11 -11.62 -13.29
CA PHE A 26 2.92 -10.94 -13.81
C PHE A 26 2.25 -11.66 -14.99
N SER A 27 2.84 -12.76 -15.49
CA SER A 27 2.14 -13.66 -16.42
C SER A 27 1.03 -14.45 -15.73
N GLU A 28 1.12 -14.60 -14.40
CA GLU A 28 0.12 -15.28 -13.60
C GLU A 28 -0.95 -14.28 -13.10
N PRO A 29 -2.25 -14.45 -13.44
CA PRO A 29 -3.30 -13.49 -13.06
C PRO A 29 -3.44 -13.26 -11.55
N HIS A 30 -3.06 -14.24 -10.74
CA HIS A 30 -3.13 -14.14 -9.29
C HIS A 30 -2.10 -13.16 -8.72
N SER A 31 -0.92 -13.04 -9.35
CA SER A 31 0.14 -12.13 -8.93
C SER A 31 -0.32 -10.68 -8.94
N TRP A 32 -1.07 -10.28 -9.96
CA TRP A 32 -1.68 -8.95 -10.04
C TRP A 32 -2.60 -8.66 -8.86
N CYS A 33 -3.48 -9.60 -8.52
CA CYS A 33 -4.42 -9.40 -7.42
C CYS A 33 -3.70 -9.32 -6.07
N GLU A 34 -2.70 -10.17 -5.82
CA GLU A 34 -1.96 -10.14 -4.56
C GLU A 34 -1.10 -8.87 -4.43
N ILE A 35 -0.45 -8.41 -5.51
CA ILE A 35 0.35 -7.18 -5.50
C ILE A 35 -0.52 -5.93 -5.30
N VAL A 36 -1.62 -5.81 -6.03
CA VAL A 36 -2.55 -4.69 -5.85
C VAL A 36 -3.05 -4.64 -4.40
N LYS A 37 -3.39 -5.80 -3.83
CA LYS A 37 -3.80 -5.88 -2.42
C LYS A 37 -2.72 -5.40 -1.46
N ASP A 38 -1.48 -5.83 -1.67
CA ASP A 38 -0.38 -5.49 -0.77
C ASP A 38 0.02 -4.01 -0.88
N ILE A 39 0.05 -3.44 -2.09
CA ILE A 39 0.27 -2.01 -2.31
C ILE A 39 -0.80 -1.20 -1.59
N ILE A 40 -2.08 -1.50 -1.80
CA ILE A 40 -3.18 -0.76 -1.16
C ILE A 40 -3.17 -0.94 0.36
N ALA A 41 -2.92 -2.15 0.86
CA ALA A 41 -2.82 -2.40 2.29
C ALA A 41 -1.66 -1.60 2.94
N MET A 42 -0.51 -1.51 2.26
CA MET A 42 0.61 -0.67 2.71
C MET A 42 0.23 0.81 2.69
N ALA A 43 -0.35 1.30 1.60
CA ALA A 43 -0.78 2.69 1.47
C ALA A 43 -1.72 3.09 2.61
N ASN A 44 -2.77 2.29 2.86
CA ASN A 44 -3.74 2.50 3.94
C ASN A 44 -3.09 2.50 5.34
N SER A 45 -1.99 1.77 5.48
CA SER A 45 -1.27 1.60 6.74
C SER A 45 -0.20 2.64 7.02
N GLY A 46 -0.04 3.63 6.14
CA GLY A 46 0.97 4.69 6.25
C GLY A 46 2.22 4.45 5.40
N GLY A 47 2.12 3.59 4.38
CA GLY A 47 3.19 3.27 3.45
C GLY A 47 4.00 2.04 3.85
N GLY A 48 4.97 1.69 3.02
CA GLY A 48 5.80 0.51 3.21
C GLY A 48 6.73 0.25 2.04
N VAL A 49 7.36 -0.91 2.07
CA VAL A 49 8.23 -1.38 0.99
C VAL A 49 8.02 -2.87 0.76
N LEU A 50 7.82 -3.24 -0.50
CA LEU A 50 7.85 -4.61 -0.97
C LEU A 50 9.22 -4.86 -1.61
N VAL A 51 9.89 -5.94 -1.21
CA VAL A 51 11.18 -6.33 -1.77
C VAL A 51 11.04 -7.70 -2.43
N ILE A 52 11.22 -7.71 -3.75
CA ILE A 52 11.08 -8.90 -4.60
C ILE A 52 12.47 -9.50 -4.84
N GLY A 53 12.55 -10.82 -4.73
CA GLY A 53 13.80 -11.59 -4.78
C GLY A 53 14.35 -11.97 -3.41
N LEU A 54 13.57 -11.82 -2.33
CA LEU A 54 13.96 -12.21 -0.97
C LEU A 54 13.05 -13.31 -0.40
N ASP A 55 13.64 -14.25 0.33
CA ASP A 55 12.89 -15.20 1.16
C ASP A 55 12.32 -14.51 2.43
N ASN A 56 11.54 -15.24 3.22
CA ASN A 56 10.96 -14.75 4.47
C ASN A 56 11.99 -14.41 5.57
N LYS A 57 13.26 -14.80 5.39
CA LYS A 57 14.40 -14.48 6.27
C LYS A 57 15.24 -13.32 5.70
N GLY A 58 14.82 -12.73 4.59
CA GLY A 58 15.50 -11.63 3.91
C GLY A 58 16.75 -12.06 3.15
N ASN A 59 16.92 -13.35 2.81
CA ASN A 59 18.02 -13.80 1.97
C ASN A 59 17.64 -13.72 0.48
N PRO A 60 18.57 -13.30 -0.39
CA PRO A 60 18.35 -13.34 -1.84
C PRO A 60 18.02 -14.75 -2.32
N THR A 61 17.01 -14.86 -3.19
CA THR A 61 16.58 -16.13 -3.79
C THR A 61 17.27 -16.45 -5.11
N GLY A 62 17.94 -15.46 -5.71
CA GLY A 62 18.49 -15.56 -7.06
C GLY A 62 17.46 -15.33 -8.19
N PHE A 63 16.24 -14.93 -7.85
CA PHE A 63 15.23 -14.51 -8.82
C PHE A 63 15.72 -13.33 -9.65
N ASP A 64 15.50 -13.36 -10.97
CA ASP A 64 15.77 -12.22 -11.85
C ASP A 64 14.63 -11.19 -11.74
N PRO A 65 14.89 -9.99 -11.20
CA PRO A 65 13.85 -8.99 -11.01
C PRO A 65 13.48 -8.24 -12.29
N ALA A 66 14.13 -8.48 -13.44
CA ALA A 66 13.88 -7.74 -14.68
C ALA A 66 12.39 -7.61 -15.05
N PRO A 67 11.55 -8.67 -14.99
CA PRO A 67 10.12 -8.53 -15.31
C PRO A 67 9.34 -7.57 -14.42
N VAL A 68 9.82 -7.33 -13.20
CA VAL A 68 9.22 -6.35 -12.27
C VAL A 68 9.79 -4.96 -12.50
N LEU A 69 11.07 -4.85 -12.82
CA LEU A 69 11.76 -3.58 -13.07
C LEU A 69 11.37 -2.96 -14.42
N ASP A 70 11.07 -3.80 -15.41
CA ASP A 70 10.63 -3.38 -16.74
C ASP A 70 9.15 -3.00 -16.77
N LEU A 71 8.44 -3.19 -15.67
CA LEU A 71 7.03 -2.84 -15.55
C LEU A 71 6.87 -1.32 -15.46
N ASP A 72 6.05 -0.78 -16.34
CA ASP A 72 5.62 0.62 -16.27
C ASP A 72 4.68 0.82 -15.08
N GLU A 73 4.97 1.82 -14.24
CA GLU A 73 4.15 2.20 -13.09
C GLU A 73 2.70 2.53 -13.52
N ALA A 74 2.51 3.07 -14.72
CA ALA A 74 1.18 3.35 -15.28
C ALA A 74 0.32 2.08 -15.41
N VAL A 75 0.93 0.93 -15.78
CA VAL A 75 0.20 -0.35 -15.89
C VAL A 75 -0.28 -0.82 -14.51
N VAL A 76 0.53 -0.60 -13.48
CA VAL A 76 0.13 -0.90 -12.10
C VAL A 76 -0.98 0.03 -11.64
N THR A 77 -0.89 1.33 -11.93
CA THR A 77 -1.91 2.33 -11.62
C THR A 77 -3.25 1.99 -12.30
N ASP A 78 -3.27 1.64 -13.58
CA ASP A 78 -4.47 1.22 -14.30
C ASP A 78 -5.09 -0.04 -13.68
N CYS A 79 -4.24 -0.99 -13.26
CA CYS A 79 -4.69 -2.20 -12.59
C CYS A 79 -5.29 -1.89 -11.22
N ILE A 80 -4.72 -0.96 -10.46
CA ILE A 80 -5.28 -0.49 -9.19
C ILE A 80 -6.63 0.20 -9.43
N GLU A 81 -6.70 1.13 -10.37
CA GLU A 81 -7.92 1.88 -10.71
C GLU A 81 -9.07 0.94 -11.06
N LYS A 82 -8.78 -0.12 -11.84
CA LYS A 82 -9.78 -1.15 -12.19
C LYS A 82 -10.52 -1.70 -10.97
N TYR A 83 -9.84 -1.87 -9.83
CA TYR A 83 -10.38 -2.48 -8.62
C TYR A 83 -10.80 -1.48 -7.53
N THR A 84 -10.26 -0.27 -7.52
CA THR A 84 -10.51 0.74 -6.48
C THR A 84 -11.30 1.95 -6.97
N GLY A 85 -11.32 2.20 -8.28
CA GLY A 85 -11.85 3.41 -8.89
C GLY A 85 -10.96 4.65 -8.68
N ILE A 86 -9.72 4.47 -8.22
CA ILE A 86 -8.78 5.54 -7.93
C ILE A 86 -7.48 5.30 -8.71
N GLN A 87 -7.02 6.34 -9.41
CA GLN A 87 -5.67 6.39 -9.96
C GLN A 87 -4.67 6.64 -8.83
N PHE A 88 -4.14 5.55 -8.27
CA PHE A 88 -3.11 5.62 -7.25
C PHE A 88 -1.73 5.50 -7.91
N ASP A 89 -0.91 6.53 -7.76
CA ASP A 89 0.42 6.68 -8.34
C ASP A 89 1.51 6.96 -7.27
N ALA A 90 1.13 6.98 -5.99
CA ALA A 90 2.04 7.26 -4.88
C ALA A 90 2.86 6.01 -4.48
N PHE A 91 3.53 5.41 -5.47
CA PHE A 91 4.51 4.34 -5.30
C PHE A 91 5.62 4.48 -6.35
N THR A 92 6.76 3.83 -6.11
CA THR A 92 7.87 3.81 -7.08
C THR A 92 8.47 2.41 -7.17
N ILE A 93 8.88 2.01 -8.37
CA ILE A 93 9.60 0.76 -8.64
C ILE A 93 11.07 1.11 -8.90
N SER A 94 11.99 0.44 -8.18
CA SER A 94 13.42 0.69 -8.32
C SER A 94 14.25 -0.56 -8.14
N GLU A 95 15.42 -0.58 -8.79
CA GLU A 95 16.41 -1.62 -8.59
C GLU A 95 17.23 -1.36 -7.32
N GLN A 96 17.46 -2.42 -6.53
CA GLN A 96 18.40 -2.43 -5.41
C GLN A 96 19.30 -3.67 -5.48
N THR A 97 20.41 -3.64 -4.75
CA THR A 97 21.33 -4.79 -4.67
C THR A 97 21.52 -5.25 -3.23
N LYS A 98 21.49 -6.57 -3.01
CA LYS A 98 21.83 -7.19 -1.72
C LYS A 98 22.74 -8.39 -1.94
N LYS A 99 23.93 -8.36 -1.35
CA LYS A 99 24.94 -9.45 -1.46
C LYS A 99 25.26 -9.81 -2.93
N GLY A 100 25.29 -8.83 -3.83
CA GLY A 100 25.55 -9.04 -5.26
C GLY A 100 24.34 -9.49 -6.10
N TYR A 101 23.18 -9.74 -5.48
CA TYR A 101 21.94 -10.07 -6.19
C TYR A 101 21.11 -8.81 -6.44
N ARG A 102 20.60 -8.67 -7.67
CA ARG A 102 19.63 -7.63 -8.05
C ARG A 102 18.27 -7.94 -7.43
N LEU A 103 17.56 -6.92 -6.99
CA LEU A 103 16.23 -7.00 -6.38
C LEU A 103 15.35 -5.89 -6.97
N ALA A 104 14.06 -6.16 -7.11
CA ALA A 104 13.08 -5.10 -7.35
C ALA A 104 12.50 -4.62 -6.02
N VAL A 105 12.38 -3.31 -5.87
CA VAL A 105 11.83 -2.67 -4.69
C VAL A 105 10.67 -1.77 -5.10
N ILE A 106 9.50 -2.06 -4.54
CA ILE A 106 8.31 -1.22 -4.67
C ILE A 106 8.17 -0.44 -3.37
N PHE A 107 8.44 0.87 -3.42
CA PHE A 107 8.21 1.77 -2.29
C PHE A 107 6.80 2.35 -2.41
N VAL A 108 6.00 2.24 -1.35
CA VAL A 108 4.60 2.69 -1.34
C VAL A 108 4.43 3.80 -0.30
N GLU A 109 3.85 4.92 -0.71
CA GLU A 109 3.54 6.03 0.18
C GLU A 109 2.24 5.82 0.93
N GLY A 110 2.14 6.46 2.10
CA GLY A 110 0.94 6.39 2.92
C GLY A 110 -0.15 7.32 2.39
N VAL A 111 -1.38 6.82 2.29
CA VAL A 111 -2.52 7.65 1.92
C VAL A 111 -3.17 8.31 3.13
N SER A 112 -3.86 9.41 2.83
CA SER A 112 -4.63 10.16 3.80
C SER A 112 -5.97 9.53 4.11
N ILE A 113 -6.70 9.19 3.07
CA ILE A 113 -7.99 8.54 3.17
C ILE A 113 -7.78 7.08 2.75
N PRO A 114 -8.16 6.09 3.58
CA PRO A 114 -8.02 4.69 3.21
C PRO A 114 -8.76 4.36 1.91
N ILE A 115 -8.07 3.69 1.00
CA ILE A 115 -8.59 3.23 -0.29
C ILE A 115 -9.39 1.95 -0.07
N VAL A 116 -10.61 1.93 -0.61
CA VAL A 116 -11.56 0.81 -0.56
C VAL A 116 -11.52 0.07 -1.90
N PHE A 117 -11.60 -1.27 -1.87
CA PHE A 117 -11.84 -2.05 -3.08
C PHE A 117 -13.31 -1.99 -3.49
N ILE A 118 -13.61 -1.59 -4.72
CA ILE A 118 -14.99 -1.53 -5.25
C ILE A 118 -15.35 -2.78 -6.08
N LYS A 119 -14.36 -3.57 -6.49
CA LYS A 119 -14.54 -4.86 -7.19
C LYS A 119 -13.74 -5.95 -6.50
N PRO A 120 -14.20 -7.22 -6.52
CA PRO A 120 -13.43 -8.34 -6.00
C PRO A 120 -12.27 -8.71 -6.92
N GLY A 121 -11.16 -9.15 -6.33
CA GLY A 121 -10.02 -9.72 -7.03
C GLY A 121 -10.03 -11.24 -6.85
N THR A 122 -10.67 -11.96 -7.78
CA THR A 122 -10.81 -13.42 -7.73
C THR A 122 -10.04 -14.05 -8.89
N TYR A 123 -9.31 -15.13 -8.61
CA TYR A 123 -8.57 -15.90 -9.62
C TYR A 123 -8.77 -17.41 -9.43
N ALA A 124 -8.61 -18.16 -10.51
CA ALA A 124 -8.64 -19.62 -10.47
C ALA A 124 -7.34 -20.16 -9.87
N VAL A 125 -7.46 -21.11 -8.94
CA VAL A 125 -6.34 -21.89 -8.37
C VAL A 125 -6.29 -23.29 -8.99
N SER A 126 -7.44 -23.79 -9.45
CA SER A 126 -7.60 -24.98 -10.27
C SER A 126 -8.96 -24.95 -10.96
N ASP A 127 -9.24 -25.90 -11.85
CA ASP A 127 -10.50 -25.99 -12.63
C ASP A 127 -11.78 -25.92 -11.79
N ARG A 128 -11.71 -26.26 -10.50
CA ARG A 128 -12.86 -26.27 -9.59
C ARG A 128 -12.72 -25.37 -8.37
N LYS A 129 -11.62 -24.61 -8.26
CA LYS A 129 -11.34 -23.81 -7.08
C LYS A 129 -10.94 -22.40 -7.47
N GLN A 130 -11.74 -21.43 -7.03
CA GLN A 130 -11.39 -20.02 -7.08
C GLN A 130 -10.90 -19.56 -5.71
N LYS A 131 -10.02 -18.57 -5.71
CA LYS A 131 -9.56 -17.87 -4.51
C LYS A 131 -9.77 -16.38 -4.70
N THR A 132 -10.27 -15.75 -3.65
CA THR A 132 -10.44 -14.30 -3.57
C THR A 132 -9.26 -13.69 -2.84
N ALA A 133 -8.48 -12.84 -3.52
CA ALA A 133 -7.42 -12.06 -2.89
C ALA A 133 -8.01 -10.99 -1.98
N PHE A 134 -9.01 -10.27 -2.49
CA PHE A 134 -9.72 -9.18 -1.83
C PHE A 134 -11.19 -9.09 -2.27
N SER A 135 -12.05 -8.64 -1.36
CA SER A 135 -13.49 -8.48 -1.58
C SER A 135 -13.88 -7.03 -1.85
N ALA A 136 -14.96 -6.82 -2.62
CA ALA A 136 -15.57 -5.50 -2.78
C ALA A 136 -16.12 -4.97 -1.45
N GLY A 137 -16.11 -3.64 -1.28
CA GLY A 137 -16.50 -2.94 -0.07
C GLY A 137 -15.52 -3.08 1.11
N THR A 138 -14.35 -3.71 0.90
CA THR A 138 -13.39 -4.00 1.97
C THR A 138 -12.18 -3.07 1.86
N VAL A 139 -11.79 -2.51 3.01
CA VAL A 139 -10.52 -1.77 3.17
C VAL A 139 -9.49 -2.72 3.75
N TYR A 140 -8.34 -2.85 3.11
CA TYR A 140 -7.25 -3.71 3.60
C TYR A 140 -6.17 -2.87 4.28
N PHE A 141 -5.59 -3.43 5.34
CA PHE A 141 -4.49 -2.85 6.10
C PHE A 141 -3.42 -3.90 6.39
N ARG A 142 -2.23 -3.42 6.79
CA ARG A 142 -1.08 -4.24 7.20
C ARG A 142 -1.16 -4.54 8.69
N HIS A 143 -1.32 -5.82 9.02
CA HIS A 143 -1.18 -6.37 10.36
C HIS A 143 0.03 -7.30 10.40
N GLY A 144 1.14 -6.80 10.95
CA GLY A 144 2.41 -7.52 10.86
C GLY A 144 2.80 -7.73 9.39
N ALA A 145 3.06 -8.96 9.00
CA ALA A 145 3.44 -9.31 7.63
C ALA A 145 2.26 -9.60 6.70
N LYS A 146 1.01 -9.36 7.13
CA LYS A 146 -0.19 -9.74 6.37
C LYS A 146 -1.03 -8.52 5.96
N SER A 147 -1.64 -8.63 4.79
CA SER A 147 -2.64 -7.70 4.27
C SER A 147 -4.03 -8.27 4.55
N GLU A 148 -4.75 -7.68 5.51
CA GLU A 148 -5.99 -8.21 6.08
C GLU A 148 -7.11 -7.16 6.04
N PRO A 149 -8.40 -7.59 6.07
CA PRO A 149 -9.51 -6.66 6.24
C PRO A 149 -9.32 -5.80 7.48
N GLY A 150 -9.47 -4.50 7.31
CA GLY A 150 -9.39 -3.52 8.38
C GLY A 150 -10.56 -3.60 9.33
N ASN A 151 -10.33 -3.16 10.55
CA ASN A 151 -11.36 -2.91 11.54
C ASN A 151 -11.43 -1.42 11.91
N THR A 152 -12.33 -1.08 12.83
CA THR A 152 -12.53 0.29 13.31
C THR A 152 -11.25 0.95 13.83
N ASN A 153 -10.35 0.18 14.45
CA ASN A 153 -9.09 0.70 14.97
C ASN A 153 -8.12 1.10 13.86
N ASP A 154 -8.15 0.40 12.73
CA ASP A 154 -7.30 0.72 11.58
C ASP A 154 -7.76 2.00 10.90
N LEU A 155 -9.07 2.15 10.74
CA LEU A 155 -9.68 3.41 10.28
C LEU A 155 -9.36 4.56 11.22
N ARG A 156 -9.51 4.36 12.55
CA ARG A 156 -9.14 5.37 13.56
C ARG A 156 -7.68 5.81 13.39
N LYS A 157 -6.74 4.86 13.30
CA LYS A 157 -5.31 5.17 13.15
C LYS A 157 -5.01 5.91 11.84
N ALA A 158 -5.71 5.58 10.75
CA ALA A 158 -5.56 6.29 9.49
C ALA A 158 -6.02 7.75 9.60
N ILE A 159 -7.18 7.99 10.23
CA ILE A 159 -7.72 9.32 10.48
C ILE A 159 -6.81 10.13 11.41
N GLU A 160 -6.38 9.53 12.53
CA GLU A 160 -5.47 10.17 13.50
C GLU A 160 -4.15 10.58 12.84
N ARG A 161 -3.58 9.71 11.98
CA ARG A 161 -2.38 10.05 11.21
C ARG A 161 -2.56 11.29 10.35
N GLN A 162 -3.74 11.48 9.76
CA GLN A 162 -4.03 12.68 8.97
C GLN A 162 -4.25 13.92 9.80
N LEU A 163 -4.97 13.80 10.92
CA LEU A 163 -5.14 14.92 11.84
C LEU A 163 -3.78 15.42 12.34
N GLU A 164 -2.84 14.51 12.64
CA GLU A 164 -1.48 14.87 13.04
C GLU A 164 -0.69 15.56 11.91
N THR A 165 -0.83 15.12 10.67
CA THR A 165 -0.21 15.80 9.51
C THR A 165 -0.74 17.21 9.36
N ILE A 166 -2.07 17.39 9.45
CA ILE A 166 -2.71 18.71 9.38
C ILE A 166 -2.23 19.60 10.53
N ARG A 167 -2.24 19.11 11.77
CA ARG A 167 -1.74 19.85 12.94
C ARG A 167 -0.30 20.33 12.75
N LYS A 168 0.58 19.48 12.24
CA LYS A 168 1.98 19.85 11.97
C LYS A 168 2.10 20.93 10.91
N SER A 169 1.29 20.87 9.85
CA SER A 169 1.28 21.92 8.83
C SER A 169 0.89 23.29 9.39
N TRP A 170 -0.08 23.34 10.31
CA TRP A 170 -0.48 24.58 10.99
C TRP A 170 0.61 25.14 11.93
N LEU A 171 1.36 24.26 12.62
CA LEU A 171 2.46 24.68 13.49
C LEU A 171 3.68 25.18 12.72
N GLN A 172 3.93 24.66 11.52
CA GLN A 172 5.02 25.10 10.64
C GLN A 172 4.66 26.34 9.81
N GLY A 173 3.37 26.57 9.57
CA GLY A 173 2.86 27.65 8.72
C GLY A 173 2.66 29.00 9.40
N GLY A 174 2.75 29.10 10.74
CA GLY A 174 2.61 30.37 11.46
C GLY A 174 1.23 31.03 11.29
N SER A 175 0.32 30.76 12.23
CA SER A 175 -0.86 31.60 12.56
C SER A 175 -1.56 32.34 11.41
N GLU A 176 -2.37 31.63 10.62
CA GLU A 176 -3.61 32.20 10.11
C GLU A 176 -4.74 31.26 10.51
N SER A 177 -5.40 31.60 11.61
CA SER A 177 -6.65 30.99 12.05
C SER A 177 -7.71 31.27 10.99
N PRO A 178 -8.30 30.28 10.31
CA PRO A 178 -9.48 30.54 9.49
C PRO A 178 -10.60 30.95 10.43
N SER A 179 -10.99 32.22 10.41
CA SER A 179 -12.12 32.74 11.18
C SER A 179 -13.43 32.27 10.56
N TRP A 180 -13.70 30.97 10.61
CA TRP A 180 -15.00 30.42 10.23
C TRP A 180 -15.88 30.36 11.49
N LYS A 181 -16.75 31.36 11.65
CA LYS A 181 -17.91 31.23 12.54
C LYS A 181 -19.03 30.58 11.73
N PRO A 182 -19.55 29.41 12.11
CA PRO A 182 -20.81 28.93 11.53
C PRO A 182 -21.89 29.96 11.87
N ASN A 183 -22.47 30.59 10.85
CA ASN A 183 -23.73 31.32 10.98
C ASN A 183 -24.84 30.28 11.22
N LEU A 184 -24.96 29.83 12.47
CA LEU A 184 -26.09 29.05 12.92
C LEU A 184 -27.27 30.01 13.12
N HIS A 185 -27.90 30.42 12.03
CA HIS A 185 -29.23 31.03 12.09
C HIS A 185 -30.22 29.89 12.33
N ILE A 186 -30.54 29.63 13.60
CA ILE A 186 -31.69 28.79 13.95
C ILE A 186 -32.90 29.72 13.89
N PRO A 187 -33.82 29.58 12.92
CA PRO A 187 -35.06 30.31 12.99
C PRO A 187 -35.89 29.69 14.12
N ILE A 188 -36.04 30.44 15.21
CA ILE A 188 -37.11 30.23 16.18
C ILE A 188 -38.40 30.74 15.52
N GLY A 189 -39.09 29.85 14.82
CA GLY A 189 -40.47 30.08 14.36
C GLY A 189 -41.43 29.56 15.41
N GLY A 190 -42.29 30.46 15.91
CA GLY A 190 -43.42 30.14 16.79
C GLY A 190 -44.64 29.60 16.06
#